data_AF-A0A930RDN8-F1
#
_entry.id   AF-A0A930RDN8-F1
#
_cell.length_a   1.000
_cell.length_b   1.000
_cell.length_c   1.000
_cell.angle_alpha   90.00
_cell.angle_beta   90.00
_cell.angle_gamma   90.00
#
_symmetry.space_group_name_H-M   'P 1'
#
loop_
_entity.id
_entity.type
_entity.pdbx_description
1 polymer ?
#
loop_
_entity_poly.entity_id
_entity_poly.type
_entity_poly.pdbx_seq_one_letter_code
_entity_poly.pdbx_strand_id
1 'polypeptide(L)'
;YKSDELGDPMINHYHVKAMDMATDAEIAEIERQALKVNEIMMAHLKSKKITLVDFKLEFGRDKDGTIVLADEISPDNCRFWDSDTKEKLDKDRFRRDLGYVEDAYKEMLHRLTGEA
;
A
#
# COMPACT_ATOMS: atom_id res chain seq x y z
N TYR A 1 -5.14 13.05 4.04
CA TYR A 1 -5.82 13.06 5.35
C TYR A 1 -6.92 12.03 5.25
N LYS A 2 -6.99 11.03 6.14
CA LYS A 2 -8.01 9.98 6.04
C LYS A 2 -9.35 10.52 6.56
N SER A 3 -10.24 10.87 5.64
CA SER A 3 -11.56 11.43 5.93
C SER A 3 -12.47 11.24 4.71
N ASP A 4 -13.40 10.31 4.82
CA ASP A 4 -14.37 10.00 3.76
C ASP A 4 -15.24 11.22 3.41
N GLU A 5 -15.64 12.00 4.42
CA GLU A 5 -16.45 13.23 4.25
C GLU A 5 -15.75 14.25 3.35
N LEU A 6 -14.42 14.35 3.46
CA LEU A 6 -13.61 15.28 2.70
C LEU A 6 -13.01 14.67 1.42
N GLY A 7 -13.25 13.39 1.16
CA GLY A 7 -12.70 12.68 0.01
C GLY A 7 -11.19 12.53 0.04
N ASP A 8 -10.61 12.30 1.23
CA ASP A 8 -9.19 12.05 1.44
C ASP A 8 -8.23 13.08 0.82
N PRO A 9 -8.32 14.37 1.16
CA PRO A 9 -7.49 15.39 0.53
C PRO A 9 -6.01 15.14 0.81
N MET A 10 -5.17 15.41 -0.20
CA MET A 10 -3.72 15.37 -0.04
C MET A 10 -3.29 16.41 0.99
N ILE A 11 -2.38 16.02 1.89
CA ILE A 11 -1.82 16.91 2.91
C ILE A 11 -0.29 16.87 2.88
N ASN A 12 0.33 17.89 3.47
CA ASN A 12 1.78 18.01 3.62
C ASN A 12 2.15 18.09 5.11
N HIS A 13 3.45 18.20 5.42
CA HIS A 13 3.94 18.25 6.80
C HIS A 13 3.40 19.44 7.60
N TYR A 14 3.14 20.59 6.96
CA TYR A 14 2.55 21.74 7.64
C TYR A 14 1.12 21.45 8.09
N HIS A 15 0.32 20.80 7.25
CA HIS A 15 -1.03 20.37 7.61
C HIS A 15 -1.01 19.36 8.76
N VAL A 16 -0.13 18.35 8.70
CA VAL A 16 0.02 17.33 9.76
C VAL A 16 0.34 17.97 11.11
N LYS A 17 1.26 18.95 11.12
CA LYS A 17 1.62 19.71 12.33
C LYS A 17 0.48 20.60 12.82
N ALA A 18 -0.14 21.36 11.92
CA ALA A 18 -1.21 22.29 12.28
C ALA A 18 -2.45 21.59 12.85
N MET A 19 -2.65 20.31 12.51
CA MET A 19 -3.72 19.46 13.02
C MET A 19 -3.28 18.54 14.17
N ASP A 20 -2.06 18.70 14.69
CA ASP A 20 -1.50 17.88 15.78
C ASP A 20 -1.61 16.35 15.53
N MET A 21 -1.48 15.90 14.28
CA MET A 21 -1.66 14.50 13.92
C MET A 21 -0.43 13.63 14.28
N ALA A 22 0.77 14.19 14.10
CA ALA A 22 2.04 13.54 14.36
C ALA A 22 3.17 14.55 14.62
N THR A 23 4.14 14.15 15.43
CA THR A 23 5.37 14.91 15.68
C THR A 23 6.36 14.76 14.52
N ASP A 24 7.35 15.65 14.44
CA ASP A 24 8.43 15.55 13.44
C ASP A 24 9.19 14.20 13.49
N ALA A 25 9.41 13.69 14.71
CA ALA A 25 10.06 12.40 14.90
C ALA A 25 9.21 11.24 14.37
N GLU A 26 7.89 11.29 14.59
CA GLU A 26 6.97 10.28 14.07
C GLU A 26 6.83 10.35 12.56
N ILE A 27 6.77 11.55 11.97
CA ILE A 27 6.74 11.71 10.50
C ILE A 27 8.00 11.09 9.88
N ALA A 28 9.18 11.41 10.41
CA ALA A 28 10.44 10.85 9.92
C ALA A 28 10.49 9.31 10.05
N GLU A 29 9.95 8.76 11.14
CA GLU A 29 9.87 7.32 11.34
C GLU A 29 8.89 6.65 10.36
N ILE A 30 7.73 7.26 10.11
CA ILE A 30 6.75 6.80 9.10
C ILE A 30 7.39 6.77 7.72
N GLU A 31 8.09 7.84 7.31
CA GLU A 31 8.78 7.90 6.02
C GLU A 31 9.85 6.81 5.89
N ARG A 32 10.66 6.63 6.94
CA ARG A 32 11.69 5.59 7.00
C ARG A 32 11.09 4.19 6.85
N GLN A 33 10.02 3.89 7.59
CA GLN A 33 9.34 2.60 7.49
C GLN A 33 8.70 2.41 6.11
N ALA A 34 8.03 3.42 5.56
CA ALA A 34 7.40 3.34 4.24
C ALA A 34 8.41 3.05 3.12
N LEU A 35 9.56 3.72 3.13
CA LEU A 35 10.64 3.46 2.17
C LEU A 35 11.25 2.05 2.37
N LYS A 36 11.34 1.58 3.62
CA LYS A 36 11.83 0.22 3.88
C LYS A 36 10.84 -0.85 3.40
N VAL A 37 9.54 -0.64 3.61
CA VAL A 37 8.48 -1.51 3.07
C VAL A 37 8.57 -1.56 1.54
N ASN A 38 8.75 -0.41 0.88
CA ASN A 38 8.95 -0.37 -0.57
C ASN A 38 10.12 -1.25 -1.04
N GLU A 39 11.29 -1.10 -0.41
CA GLU A 39 12.49 -1.89 -0.73
C GLU A 39 12.22 -3.40 -0.60
N ILE A 40 11.61 -3.81 0.52
CA ILE A 40 11.31 -5.22 0.81
C ILE A 40 10.31 -5.77 -0.20
N MET A 41 9.20 -5.05 -0.45
CA MET A 41 8.15 -5.50 -1.35
C MET A 41 8.64 -5.59 -2.79
N MET A 42 9.35 -4.57 -3.30
CA MET A 42 9.93 -4.61 -4.64
C MET A 42 10.87 -5.80 -4.82
N ALA A 43 11.75 -6.06 -3.85
CA ALA A 43 12.67 -7.19 -3.89
C ALA A 43 11.93 -8.54 -3.87
N HIS A 44 10.92 -8.67 -3.00
CA HIS A 44 10.14 -9.89 -2.83
C HIS A 44 9.27 -10.23 -4.06
N LEU A 45 8.68 -9.22 -4.70
CA LEU A 45 7.75 -9.36 -5.81
C LEU A 45 8.46 -9.55 -7.16
N LYS A 46 9.71 -9.07 -7.29
CA LYS A 46 10.50 -9.18 -8.52
C LYS A 46 10.65 -10.62 -9.02
N SER A 47 10.97 -11.56 -8.13
CA SER A 47 11.12 -12.98 -8.52
C SER A 47 9.81 -13.66 -8.89
N LYS A 48 8.67 -13.03 -8.55
CA LYS A 48 7.31 -13.50 -8.85
C LYS A 48 6.73 -12.83 -10.09
N LYS A 49 7.56 -12.12 -10.87
CA LYS A 49 7.15 -11.36 -12.05
C LYS A 49 6.02 -10.35 -11.75
N ILE A 50 6.03 -9.76 -10.55
CA ILE A 50 5.08 -8.70 -10.18
C ILE A 50 5.83 -7.37 -10.09
N THR A 51 5.34 -6.38 -10.82
CA THR A 51 5.75 -4.99 -10.70
C THR A 51 4.89 -4.32 -9.64
N LEU A 52 5.50 -3.84 -8.56
CA LEU A 52 4.87 -2.94 -7.60
C LEU A 52 4.89 -1.52 -8.17
N VAL A 53 3.74 -1.00 -8.56
CA VAL A 53 3.63 0.35 -9.16
C VAL A 53 3.60 1.41 -8.07
N ASP A 54 2.74 1.22 -7.08
CA ASP A 54 2.60 2.05 -5.87
C ASP A 54 1.78 1.29 -4.82
N PHE A 55 1.74 1.83 -3.60
CA PHE A 55 0.93 1.30 -2.50
C PHE A 55 0.61 2.39 -1.47
N LYS A 56 -0.42 2.14 -0.66
CA LYS A 56 -0.82 2.97 0.49
C LYS A 56 -0.58 2.20 1.78
N LEU A 57 0.04 2.84 2.77
CA LEU A 57 0.20 2.30 4.12
C LEU A 57 -0.60 3.13 5.13
N GLU A 58 -0.98 2.50 6.24
CA GLU A 58 -1.49 3.17 7.42
C GLU A 58 -0.66 2.78 8.64
N PHE A 59 -0.40 3.77 9.50
CA PHE A 59 0.40 3.59 10.69
C PHE A 59 -0.42 3.96 11.93
N GLY A 60 -0.17 3.24 13.01
CA GLY A 60 -0.76 3.51 14.32
C GLY A 60 0.32 3.69 15.39
N ARG A 61 -0.11 4.07 16.59
CA ARG A 61 0.71 4.04 17.81
C ARG A 61 0.34 2.81 18.61
N ASP A 62 1.34 2.05 19.05
CA ASP A 62 1.11 0.97 20.02
C ASP A 62 0.93 1.53 21.45
N LYS A 63 0.79 0.64 22.43
CA LYS A 63 0.60 0.98 23.85
C LYS A 63 1.68 1.89 24.45
N ASP A 64 2.90 1.86 23.90
CA ASP A 64 4.04 2.63 24.40
C ASP A 64 4.34 3.86 23.52
N GLY A 65 3.48 4.13 22.52
CA GLY A 65 3.64 5.23 21.58
C GLY A 65 4.52 4.90 20.38
N THR A 66 4.93 3.65 20.21
CA THR A 66 5.77 3.22 19.08
C THR A 66 4.96 3.27 17.79
N ILE A 67 5.53 3.85 16.73
CA ILE A 67 4.94 3.83 15.39
C ILE A 67 5.03 2.42 14.80
N VAL A 68 3.87 1.85 14.48
CA VAL A 68 3.74 0.53 13.89
C VAL A 68 2.95 0.59 12.59
N LEU A 69 3.41 -0.19 11.60
CA LEU A 69 2.61 -0.46 10.40
C LEU A 69 1.35 -1.24 10.79
N ALA A 70 0.20 -0.83 10.27
CA ALA A 70 -1.11 -1.40 10.56
C ALA A 70 -1.90 -1.67 9.26
N ASP A 71 -3.23 -1.75 9.37
CA ASP A 71 -4.17 -2.01 8.28
C ASP A 71 -3.80 -3.31 7.53
N GLU A 72 -3.75 -3.27 6.20
CA GLU A 72 -3.49 -4.42 5.36
C GLU A 72 -2.42 -4.13 4.29
N ILE A 73 -1.91 -5.17 3.64
CA ILE A 73 -1.15 -5.08 2.38
C ILE A 73 -1.79 -6.07 1.42
N SER A 74 -2.52 -5.56 0.44
CA SER A 74 -3.40 -6.35 -0.41
C SER A 74 -3.48 -5.76 -1.82
N PRO A 75 -4.06 -6.47 -2.81
CA PRO A 75 -4.34 -5.87 -4.11
C PRO A 75 -5.40 -4.74 -4.07
N ASP A 76 -6.02 -4.50 -2.91
CA ASP A 76 -6.94 -3.38 -2.69
C ASP A 76 -6.21 -2.04 -2.52
N ASN A 77 -5.06 -2.07 -1.84
CA ASN A 77 -4.27 -0.87 -1.49
C ASN A 77 -2.88 -0.81 -2.14
N CYS A 78 -2.52 -1.82 -2.94
CA CYS A 78 -1.31 -1.87 -3.75
C CYS A 78 -1.67 -2.00 -5.24
N ARG A 79 -0.99 -1.28 -6.11
CA ARG A 79 -1.08 -1.51 -7.56
C ARG A 79 -0.03 -2.51 -8.00
N PHE A 80 -0.49 -3.69 -8.39
CA PHE A 80 0.33 -4.81 -8.83
C PHE A 80 0.10 -5.08 -10.30
N TRP A 81 1.15 -4.99 -11.11
CA TRP A 81 1.06 -5.34 -12.52
C TRP A 81 1.91 -6.57 -12.82
N ASP A 82 1.45 -7.42 -13.73
CA ASP A 82 2.30 -8.43 -14.33
C ASP A 82 3.50 -7.76 -15.02
N SER A 83 4.70 -8.27 -14.74
CA SER A 83 5.92 -7.62 -15.23
C SER A 83 6.13 -7.78 -16.72
N ASP A 84 5.63 -8.88 -17.30
CA ASP A 84 5.80 -9.23 -18.71
C ASP A 84 4.68 -8.60 -19.56
N THR A 85 3.42 -8.70 -19.12
CA THR A 85 2.23 -8.29 -19.90
C THR A 85 1.69 -6.92 -19.54
N LYS A 86 2.07 -6.37 -18.38
CA LYS A 86 1.47 -5.15 -17.77
C LYS A 86 -0.01 -5.29 -17.44
N GLU A 87 -0.51 -6.53 -17.36
CA GLU A 87 -1.85 -6.81 -16.85
C GLU A 87 -1.98 -6.32 -15.41
N LYS A 88 -3.11 -5.69 -15.09
CA LYS A 88 -3.39 -5.22 -13.72
C LYS A 88 -3.91 -6.39 -12.89
N LEU A 89 -3.29 -6.61 -11.75
CA LEU A 89 -3.59 -7.68 -10.81
C LEU A 89 -4.15 -7.12 -9.48
N ASP A 90 -4.74 -5.92 -9.54
CA ASP A 90 -5.16 -5.13 -8.40
C ASP A 90 -6.54 -4.49 -8.60
N LYS A 91 -7.01 -3.74 -7.60
CA LYS A 91 -8.33 -3.07 -7.59
C LYS A 91 -8.58 -2.14 -8.77
N ASP A 92 -7.57 -1.70 -9.51
CA ASP A 92 -7.79 -0.97 -10.77
C ASP A 92 -8.59 -1.79 -11.80
N ARG A 93 -8.62 -3.13 -11.71
CA ARG A 93 -9.53 -3.94 -12.52
C ARG A 93 -11.00 -3.60 -12.26
N PHE A 94 -11.35 -3.40 -10.99
CA PHE A 94 -12.69 -2.95 -10.60
C PHE A 94 -12.90 -1.48 -10.98
N ARG A 95 -11.95 -0.59 -10.62
CA ARG A 95 -12.10 0.86 -10.86
C ARG A 95 -12.25 1.24 -12.34
N ARG A 96 -11.77 0.38 -13.25
CA ARG A 96 -11.74 0.62 -14.70
C ARG A 96 -12.58 -0.40 -15.49
N ASP A 97 -13.46 -1.15 -14.82
CA ASP A 97 -14.35 -2.14 -15.44
C ASP A 97 -13.65 -3.16 -16.35
N LEU A 98 -12.46 -3.66 -15.94
CA LEU A 98 -11.65 -4.62 -16.71
C LEU A 98 -12.03 -6.10 -16.50
N GLY A 99 -13.04 -6.37 -15.66
CA GLY A 99 -13.48 -7.72 -15.30
C GLY A 99 -12.43 -8.53 -14.52
N TYR A 100 -12.75 -9.79 -14.21
CA TYR A 100 -11.81 -10.78 -13.61
C TYR A 100 -11.09 -10.31 -12.34
N VAL A 101 -11.79 -9.57 -11.47
CA VAL A 101 -11.21 -8.99 -10.25
C VAL A 101 -10.78 -10.09 -9.27
N GLU A 102 -11.67 -11.03 -8.96
CA GLU A 102 -11.36 -12.15 -8.06
C GLU A 102 -10.22 -13.02 -8.60
N ASP A 103 -10.21 -13.28 -9.91
CA ASP A 103 -9.18 -14.11 -10.53
C ASP A 103 -7.80 -13.43 -10.48
N ALA A 104 -7.74 -12.11 -10.64
CA ALA A 104 -6.51 -11.35 -10.42
C ALA A 104 -5.99 -11.46 -8.98
N TYR A 105 -6.88 -11.50 -7.99
CA TYR A 105 -6.50 -11.62 -6.58
C TYR A 105 -6.04 -13.06 -6.27
N LYS A 106 -6.69 -14.07 -6.87
CA LYS A 106 -6.24 -15.47 -6.81
C LYS A 106 -4.88 -15.65 -7.48
N GLU A 107 -4.64 -15.00 -8.61
CA GLU A 107 -3.34 -15.03 -9.28
C GLU A 107 -2.24 -14.40 -8.40
N MET A 108 -2.55 -13.29 -7.73
CA MET A 108 -1.64 -12.71 -6.73
C MET A 108 -1.35 -13.67 -5.58
N LEU A 109 -2.39 -14.30 -5.01
CA LEU A 109 -2.24 -15.31 -3.95
C LEU A 109 -1.35 -16.46 -4.43
N HIS A 110 -1.66 -17.02 -5.61
CA HIS A 110 -0.92 -18.12 -6.21
C HIS A 110 0.57 -17.79 -6.39
N ARG A 111 0.89 -16.60 -6.91
CA ARG A 111 2.30 -16.18 -7.07
C ARG A 111 3.02 -15.98 -5.73
N LEU A 112 2.28 -15.58 -4.68
CA LEU A 112 2.84 -15.32 -3.37
C LEU A 112 3.09 -16.61 -2.57
N THR A 113 2.14 -17.56 -2.61
CA THR A 113 2.12 -18.73 -1.72
C THR A 113 2.26 -20.06 -2.44
N GLY A 114 1.96 -20.11 -3.75
CA GLY A 114 1.84 -21.34 -4.53
C GLY A 114 0.50 -22.07 -4.33
N GLU A 115 -0.41 -21.53 -3.53
CA GLU A 115 -1.75 -22.11 -3.31
C GLU A 115 -2.65 -21.84 -4.53
N ALA A 116 -3.59 -22.74 -4.80
CA ALA A 116 -4.52 -22.68 -5.93
C ALA A 116 -5.91 -22.16 -5.50
#